data_AF-A0A2E1ZVF5-F1
#
_entry.id   AF-A0A2E1ZVF5-F1
#
_cell.length_a   1.000
_cell.length_b   1.000
_cell.length_c   1.000
_cell.angle_alpha   90.00
_cell.angle_beta   90.00
_cell.angle_gamma   90.00
#
_symmetry.space_group_name_H-M   'P 1'
#
loop_
_entity.id
_entity.type
_entity.pdbx_description
1 polymer ?
#
loop_
_entity_poly.entity_id
_entity_poly.type
_entity_poly.pdbx_seq_one_letter_code
_entity_poly.pdbx_strand_id
1 'polypeptide(L)'
;MDTLLNKSLKTITAKVVGVDPSNNSIIVEYQSDRYSVLLNSFFKESFKYIESIHNASDKLIYKDEMLVSLVNISINGNSIEFDESFQSYIVLEPNWLVNVTSLTQFDFYERSLFNNRFSNPSQNKYMLMGNIIHEVFEEIISGILKPKKTFFKSLNQKMKYSFMNKVFDFALLDLKISELEPIIRQHLNALYFYIKNNKGYYLNKEILTEHYMIDNRLGLKGKIDSVIMNDKNIMAIELKTGKSWNRKAKSGHAFQAQAYSMLLENKYKDKQVVAPILIYSGDSKFYDLKINQDVKLGMRVEYDYSSKSHVLNLRNRLISRDILFNYDYDSMMHLKCDKCFDYTSCHCVNNLENISKMNFSNLLIEDYKKLSEIEKGFFKRFNTYLTEESSTIKLQIGEFFEKNTDERILEGRCVEIDDIV
;
A
#
# COMPACT_ATOMS: atom_id res chain seq x y z
N MET A 1 -15.95 12.22 -29.37
CA MET A 1 -16.56 13.43 -28.77
C MET A 1 -15.42 14.19 -28.13
N ASP A 2 -14.68 14.89 -28.98
CA ASP A 2 -13.57 15.77 -28.61
C ASP A 2 -14.14 17.17 -28.50
N THR A 3 -14.20 17.71 -27.27
CA THR A 3 -14.12 19.14 -26.93
C THR A 3 -14.35 19.27 -25.42
N LEU A 4 -13.30 19.15 -24.63
CA LEU A 4 -13.27 19.72 -23.29
C LEU A 4 -12.06 20.65 -23.24
N LEU A 5 -12.37 21.92 -23.00
CA LEU A 5 -11.46 23.05 -23.00
C LEU A 5 -10.20 22.76 -22.17
N ASN A 6 -9.09 23.35 -22.62
CA ASN A 6 -7.85 23.59 -21.86
C ASN A 6 -8.12 24.38 -20.56
N LYS A 7 -8.83 23.79 -19.59
CA LYS A 7 -8.72 24.21 -18.19
C LYS A 7 -7.39 23.68 -17.70
N SER A 8 -6.48 24.56 -17.29
CA SER A 8 -5.22 24.15 -16.67
C SER A 8 -5.56 23.48 -15.34
N LEU A 9 -5.66 22.15 -15.33
CA LEU A 9 -5.91 21.39 -14.11
C LEU A 9 -4.73 21.58 -13.15
N LYS A 10 -5.04 21.79 -11.87
CA LYS A 10 -4.05 22.04 -10.83
C LYS A 10 -4.11 20.97 -9.75
N THR A 11 -3.01 20.85 -9.02
CA THR A 11 -2.95 20.17 -7.73
C THR A 11 -2.62 21.20 -6.67
N ILE A 12 -3.41 21.27 -5.60
CA ILE A 12 -3.16 22.15 -4.46
C ILE A 12 -3.23 21.37 -3.16
N THR A 13 -2.48 21.81 -2.15
CA THR A 13 -2.69 21.43 -0.75
C THR A 13 -3.35 22.61 -0.05
N ALA A 14 -4.46 22.37 0.65
CA ALA A 14 -5.27 23.40 1.27
C ALA A 14 -5.69 22.99 2.69
N LYS A 15 -5.93 23.98 3.55
CA LYS A 15 -6.40 23.78 4.93
C LYS A 15 -7.92 23.67 4.96
N VAL A 16 -8.47 22.65 5.61
CA VAL A 16 -9.92 22.53 5.82
C VAL A 16 -10.33 23.45 6.97
N VAL A 17 -11.21 24.40 6.67
CA VAL A 17 -11.71 25.41 7.63
C VAL A 17 -13.21 25.29 7.91
N GLY A 18 -13.91 24.43 7.18
CA GLY A 18 -15.32 24.13 7.43
C GLY A 18 -15.82 22.94 6.62
N VAL A 19 -16.97 22.41 7.02
CA VAL A 19 -17.68 21.33 6.33
C VAL A 19 -19.17 21.66 6.24
N ASP A 20 -19.81 21.29 5.14
CA ASP A 20 -21.26 21.41 4.93
C ASP A 20 -21.85 20.03 4.60
N PRO A 21 -22.51 19.38 5.58
CA PRO A 21 -23.07 18.03 5.40
C PRO A 21 -24.25 17.98 4.43
N SER A 22 -24.93 19.11 4.17
CA SER A 22 -26.14 19.14 3.35
C SER A 22 -25.86 18.80 1.88
N ASN A 23 -24.64 19.05 1.42
CA ASN A 23 -24.23 18.91 0.03
C ASN A 23 -22.91 18.16 -0.16
N ASN A 24 -22.33 17.53 0.88
CA ASN A 24 -21.04 16.83 0.76
C ASN A 24 -19.89 17.77 0.34
N SER A 25 -19.91 19.02 0.83
CA SER A 25 -18.91 20.03 0.49
C SER A 25 -18.03 20.40 1.67
N ILE A 26 -16.80 20.77 1.35
CA ILE A 26 -15.83 21.28 2.32
C ILE A 26 -15.46 22.71 1.97
N ILE A 27 -15.11 23.50 2.98
CA ILE A 27 -14.55 24.84 2.81
C ILE A 27 -13.06 24.72 3.10
N VAL A 28 -12.25 25.11 2.13
CA VAL A 28 -10.78 25.09 2.23
C VAL A 28 -10.20 26.48 2.11
N GLU A 29 -9.09 26.72 2.80
CA GLU A 29 -8.27 27.92 2.69
C GLU A 29 -6.99 27.60 1.92
N TYR A 30 -6.73 28.35 0.87
CA TYR A 30 -5.55 28.23 0.00
C TYR A 30 -5.09 29.63 -0.41
N GLN A 31 -3.81 29.95 -0.17
CA GLN A 31 -3.24 31.28 -0.44
C GLN A 31 -4.06 32.43 0.19
N SER A 32 -4.55 32.22 1.42
CA SER A 32 -5.39 33.16 2.19
C SER A 32 -6.80 33.39 1.65
N ASP A 33 -7.19 32.75 0.56
CA ASP A 33 -8.55 32.77 0.03
C ASP A 33 -9.33 31.52 0.45
N ARG A 34 -10.66 31.67 0.58
CA ARG A 34 -11.57 30.57 0.92
C ARG A 34 -12.32 30.07 -0.30
N TYR A 35 -12.34 28.75 -0.45
CA TYR A 35 -12.98 28.06 -1.56
C TYR A 35 -13.96 27.00 -1.06
N SER A 36 -15.12 26.91 -1.71
CA SER A 36 -16.03 25.77 -1.54
C SER A 36 -15.66 24.65 -2.53
N VAL A 37 -15.57 23.43 -2.03
CA VAL A 37 -15.29 22.22 -2.82
C VAL A 37 -16.44 21.25 -2.68
N LEU A 38 -17.21 21.06 -3.75
CA LEU A 38 -18.26 20.05 -3.79
C LEU A 38 -17.66 18.69 -4.20
N LEU A 39 -17.57 17.75 -3.26
CA LEU A 39 -17.02 16.42 -3.55
C LEU A 39 -18.07 15.57 -4.28
N ASN A 40 -17.65 14.92 -5.36
CA ASN A 40 -18.53 14.04 -6.13
C ASN A 40 -18.88 12.74 -5.35
N SER A 41 -19.81 11.96 -5.91
CA SER A 41 -20.38 10.79 -5.23
C SER A 41 -19.39 9.71 -4.86
N PHE A 42 -18.26 9.62 -5.56
CA PHE A 42 -17.21 8.65 -5.27
C PHE A 42 -16.46 8.97 -3.97
N PHE A 43 -16.45 10.23 -3.51
CA PHE A 43 -15.72 10.67 -2.32
C PHE A 43 -16.61 11.03 -1.12
N LYS A 44 -17.86 10.52 -1.10
CA LYS A 44 -18.76 10.65 0.06
C LYS A 44 -18.19 10.07 1.35
N GLU A 45 -17.43 8.97 1.27
CA GLU A 45 -16.78 8.40 2.45
C GLU A 45 -15.66 9.29 2.96
N SER A 46 -14.81 9.79 2.06
CA SER A 46 -13.76 10.76 2.39
C SER A 46 -14.32 12.02 3.06
N PHE A 47 -15.46 12.54 2.59
CA PHE A 47 -16.16 13.63 3.26
C PHE A 47 -16.50 13.30 4.72
N LYS A 48 -17.11 12.14 4.98
CA LYS A 48 -17.47 11.72 6.34
C LYS A 48 -16.24 11.63 7.27
N TYR A 49 -15.12 11.18 6.74
CA TYR A 49 -13.86 11.13 7.49
C TYR A 49 -13.33 12.53 7.83
N ILE A 50 -13.38 13.44 6.86
CA ILE A 50 -13.03 14.86 7.04
C ILE A 50 -13.94 15.51 8.09
N GLU A 51 -15.25 15.35 7.95
CA GLU A 51 -16.27 15.84 8.89
C GLU A 51 -16.03 15.31 10.30
N SER A 52 -15.77 14.01 10.45
CA SER A 52 -15.52 13.39 11.75
C SER A 52 -14.28 13.96 12.44
N ILE A 53 -13.20 14.20 11.70
CA ILE A 53 -11.98 14.82 12.27
C ILE A 53 -12.22 16.29 12.58
N HIS A 54 -12.92 17.01 11.71
CA HIS A 54 -13.19 18.44 11.91
C HIS A 54 -14.03 18.68 13.17
N ASN A 55 -15.05 17.86 13.40
CA ASN A 55 -15.99 17.99 14.51
C ASN A 55 -15.53 17.31 15.82
N ALA A 56 -14.45 16.52 15.79
CA ALA A 56 -13.99 15.80 16.97
C ALA A 56 -13.47 16.75 18.06
N SER A 57 -14.05 16.67 19.26
CA SER A 57 -13.58 17.36 20.46
C SER A 57 -12.29 16.76 21.02
N ASP A 58 -12.16 15.44 20.93
CA ASP A 58 -11.00 14.68 21.41
C ASP A 58 -10.27 14.05 20.22
N LYS A 59 -9.02 14.45 20.01
CA LYS A 59 -8.10 13.85 19.04
C LYS A 59 -6.93 13.27 19.81
N LEU A 60 -6.56 12.01 19.52
CA LEU A 60 -5.35 11.43 20.11
C LEU A 60 -4.11 12.14 19.57
N ILE A 61 -4.13 12.44 18.27
CA ILE A 61 -3.05 13.19 17.61
C ILE A 61 -3.53 14.63 17.46
N TYR A 62 -2.98 15.50 18.30
CA TYR A 62 -3.23 16.93 18.17
C TYR A 62 -2.61 17.45 16.87
N LYS A 63 -3.40 18.19 16.10
CA LYS A 63 -2.96 18.84 14.88
C LYS A 63 -3.66 20.19 14.77
N ASP A 64 -2.86 21.25 14.63
CA ASP A 64 -3.35 22.64 14.54
C ASP A 64 -4.24 22.86 13.32
N GLU A 65 -3.93 22.16 12.22
CA GLU A 65 -4.58 22.34 10.94
C GLU A 65 -4.88 20.99 10.31
N MET A 66 -6.02 20.87 9.63
CA MET A 66 -6.31 19.68 8.83
C MET A 66 -6.05 19.98 7.37
N LEU A 67 -5.19 19.19 6.72
CA LEU A 67 -4.79 19.43 5.34
C LEU A 67 -5.49 18.46 4.39
N VAL A 68 -5.79 18.93 3.18
CA VAL A 68 -6.22 18.09 2.06
C VAL A 68 -5.44 18.44 0.81
N SER A 69 -5.01 17.43 0.06
CA SER A 69 -4.54 17.58 -1.32
C SER A 69 -5.71 17.37 -2.27
N LEU A 70 -5.97 18.37 -3.10
CA LEU A 70 -6.99 18.37 -4.15
C LEU A 70 -6.27 18.28 -5.49
N VAL A 71 -6.45 17.17 -6.19
CA VAL A 71 -5.70 16.84 -7.40
C VAL A 71 -6.61 16.89 -8.61
N ASN A 72 -6.07 17.36 -9.74
CA ASN A 72 -6.75 17.55 -11.01
C ASN A 72 -8.04 18.38 -10.85
N ILE A 73 -7.91 19.57 -10.29
CA ILE A 73 -9.04 20.49 -10.07
C ILE A 73 -8.96 21.72 -10.98
N SER A 74 -10.10 22.39 -11.14
CA SER A 74 -10.18 23.74 -11.72
C SER A 74 -10.69 24.72 -10.67
N ILE A 75 -10.08 25.89 -10.57
CA ILE A 75 -10.51 26.96 -9.65
C ILE A 75 -11.28 28.01 -10.45
N ASN A 76 -12.54 28.25 -10.08
CA ASN A 76 -13.42 29.20 -10.75
C ASN A 76 -14.05 30.16 -9.73
N GLY A 77 -13.48 31.37 -9.61
CA GLY A 77 -13.89 32.29 -8.54
C GLY A 77 -13.64 31.66 -7.17
N ASN A 78 -14.66 31.62 -6.31
CA ASN A 78 -14.56 31.09 -4.95
C ASN A 78 -14.99 29.61 -4.85
N SER A 79 -15.08 28.89 -5.98
CA SER A 79 -15.38 27.46 -6.00
C SER A 79 -14.28 26.67 -6.71
N ILE A 80 -14.08 25.44 -6.22
CA ILE A 80 -13.21 24.46 -6.82
C ILE A 80 -14.08 23.40 -7.48
N GLU A 81 -13.94 23.25 -8.79
CA GLU A 81 -14.55 22.17 -9.54
C GLU A 81 -13.79 20.86 -9.30
N PHE A 82 -14.53 19.85 -8.87
CA PHE A 82 -14.05 18.53 -8.52
C PHE A 82 -14.92 17.48 -9.21
N ASP A 83 -14.39 16.82 -10.24
CA ASP A 83 -15.21 16.04 -11.16
C ASP A 83 -14.51 14.77 -11.69
N GLU A 84 -15.30 13.77 -12.04
CA GLU A 84 -14.81 12.52 -12.64
C GLU A 84 -14.15 12.76 -14.01
N SER A 85 -14.67 13.69 -14.82
CA SER A 85 -14.10 14.01 -16.13
C SER A 85 -12.70 14.61 -16.05
N PHE A 86 -12.38 15.27 -14.93
CA PHE A 86 -11.03 15.75 -14.63
C PHE A 86 -10.16 14.70 -13.97
N GLN A 87 -10.72 13.54 -13.62
CA GLN A 87 -10.10 12.57 -12.74
C GLN A 87 -9.69 13.24 -11.42
N SER A 88 -10.57 14.07 -10.84
CA SER A 88 -10.28 14.77 -9.59
C SER A 88 -10.26 13.81 -8.40
N TYR A 89 -9.36 14.01 -7.47
CA TYR A 89 -9.35 13.23 -6.23
C TYR A 89 -8.89 14.03 -5.02
N ILE A 90 -9.35 13.60 -3.84
CA ILE A 90 -9.04 14.22 -2.55
C ILE A 90 -8.24 13.27 -1.66
N VAL A 91 -7.21 13.80 -1.04
CA VAL A 91 -6.30 13.08 -0.14
C VAL A 91 -6.25 13.81 1.19
N LEU A 92 -6.68 13.16 2.26
CA LEU A 92 -6.68 13.71 3.62
C LEU A 92 -5.27 13.63 4.22
N GLU A 93 -4.70 14.71 4.74
CA GLU A 93 -3.35 14.69 5.30
C GLU A 93 -2.31 14.09 4.34
N PRO A 94 -2.07 14.73 3.18
CA PRO A 94 -1.15 14.23 2.16
C PRO A 94 0.26 13.91 2.68
N ASN A 95 0.72 14.64 3.70
CA ASN A 95 2.04 14.42 4.32
C ASN A 95 2.13 13.14 5.16
N TRP A 96 0.98 12.55 5.50
CA TRP A 96 0.95 11.26 6.18
C TRP A 96 1.18 10.13 5.16
N LEU A 97 2.45 9.77 4.98
CA LEU A 97 2.86 8.77 3.99
C LEU A 97 2.49 7.34 4.41
N VAL A 98 1.47 6.79 3.76
CA VAL A 98 1.00 5.41 3.97
C VAL A 98 1.71 4.45 3.03
N ASN A 99 2.21 3.32 3.56
CA ASN A 99 2.72 2.26 2.71
C ASN A 99 1.55 1.59 1.98
N VAL A 100 1.63 1.39 0.67
CA VAL A 100 0.59 0.71 -0.12
C VAL A 100 0.24 -0.66 0.47
N THR A 101 1.23 -1.41 0.99
CA THR A 101 0.97 -2.71 1.63
C THR A 101 0.11 -2.59 2.90
N SER A 102 0.20 -1.47 3.64
CA SER A 102 -0.65 -1.20 4.80
C SER A 102 -2.12 -1.08 4.43
N LEU A 103 -2.44 -0.56 3.23
CA LEU A 103 -3.83 -0.50 2.76
C LEU A 103 -4.43 -1.90 2.59
N THR A 104 -3.64 -2.87 2.09
CA THR A 104 -4.12 -4.24 1.89
C THR A 104 -4.45 -4.92 3.21
N GLN A 105 -3.63 -4.67 4.23
CA GLN A 105 -3.86 -5.19 5.57
C GLN A 105 -5.07 -4.53 6.21
N PHE A 106 -5.18 -3.20 6.07
CA PHE A 106 -6.29 -2.42 6.61
C PHE A 106 -7.64 -2.81 5.97
N ASP A 107 -7.69 -3.03 4.65
CA ASP A 107 -8.88 -3.55 3.94
C ASP A 107 -9.28 -4.95 4.41
N PHE A 108 -8.29 -5.83 4.65
CA PHE A 108 -8.59 -7.15 5.17
C PHE A 108 -9.26 -7.05 6.54
N TYR A 109 -8.61 -6.31 7.46
CA TYR A 109 -9.12 -6.04 8.80
C TYR A 109 -8.44 -4.82 9.42
N GLU A 110 -9.18 -3.74 9.69
CA GLU A 110 -8.63 -2.47 10.16
C GLU A 110 -7.70 -2.64 11.37
N ARG A 111 -8.19 -3.37 12.39
CA ARG A 111 -7.48 -3.55 13.66
C ARG A 111 -6.14 -4.27 13.49
N SER A 112 -6.01 -5.13 12.48
CA SER A 112 -4.77 -5.91 12.28
C SER A 112 -3.57 -4.98 12.03
N LEU A 113 -3.76 -3.92 11.23
CA LEU A 113 -2.68 -2.98 10.94
C LEU A 113 -2.18 -2.29 12.21
N PHE A 114 -3.09 -1.89 13.10
CA PHE A 114 -2.73 -1.21 14.34
C PHE A 114 -2.23 -2.18 15.40
N ASN A 115 -2.76 -3.40 15.46
CA ASN A 115 -2.32 -4.42 16.40
C ASN A 115 -0.92 -4.96 16.07
N ASN A 116 -0.48 -4.88 14.82
CA ASN A 116 0.87 -5.26 14.42
C ASN A 116 1.98 -4.57 15.22
N ARG A 117 1.73 -3.37 15.77
CA ARG A 117 2.71 -2.68 16.63
C ARG A 117 2.99 -3.42 17.94
N PHE A 118 2.11 -4.32 18.34
CA PHE A 118 2.23 -5.17 19.52
C PHE A 118 2.63 -6.61 19.17
N SER A 119 2.68 -6.94 17.89
CA SER A 119 3.05 -8.26 17.40
C SER A 119 4.53 -8.29 17.03
N ASN A 120 5.25 -9.33 17.44
CA ASN A 120 6.58 -9.57 16.89
C ASN A 120 6.44 -10.06 15.44
N PRO A 121 7.09 -9.41 14.46
CA PRO A 121 7.11 -9.90 13.09
C PRO A 121 7.76 -11.28 13.08
N SER A 122 6.96 -12.34 12.95
CA SER A 122 7.48 -13.70 12.81
C SER A 122 7.50 -14.07 11.34
N GLN A 123 8.70 -14.29 10.83
CA GLN A 123 8.85 -14.90 9.51
C GLN A 123 8.26 -16.30 9.56
N ASN A 124 7.46 -16.67 8.57
CA ASN A 124 6.95 -18.03 8.44
C ASN A 124 7.45 -18.68 7.15
N LYS A 125 7.23 -19.99 7.03
CA LYS A 125 7.61 -20.80 5.85
C LYS A 125 7.17 -20.16 4.52
N TYR A 126 5.95 -19.63 4.45
CA TYR A 126 5.39 -19.07 3.22
C TYR A 126 5.99 -17.70 2.88
N MET A 127 6.27 -16.86 3.88
CA MET A 127 6.97 -15.59 3.70
C MET A 127 8.41 -15.82 3.23
N LEU A 128 9.11 -16.78 3.85
CA LEU A 128 10.46 -17.17 3.46
C LEU A 128 10.52 -17.64 2.00
N MET A 129 9.62 -18.55 1.60
CA MET A 129 9.48 -18.97 0.21
C MET A 129 9.15 -17.79 -0.71
N GLY A 130 8.24 -16.92 -0.27
CA GLY A 130 7.84 -15.72 -1.00
C GLY A 130 9.03 -14.84 -1.35
N ASN A 131 9.84 -14.50 -0.36
CA ASN A 131 11.02 -13.64 -0.53
C ASN A 131 12.00 -14.23 -1.55
N ILE A 132 12.29 -15.54 -1.48
CA ILE A 132 13.18 -16.21 -2.45
C ILE A 132 12.58 -16.16 -3.86
N ILE A 133 11.27 -16.37 -4.00
CA ILE A 133 10.59 -16.33 -5.29
C ILE A 133 10.61 -14.92 -5.90
N HIS A 134 10.37 -13.86 -5.10
CA HIS A 134 10.45 -12.47 -5.57
C HIS A 134 11.88 -12.12 -6.01
N GLU A 135 12.89 -12.43 -5.20
CA GLU A 135 14.29 -12.14 -5.55
C GLU A 135 14.73 -12.79 -6.86
N VAL A 136 14.33 -14.05 -7.11
CA VAL A 136 14.68 -14.73 -8.37
C VAL A 136 13.78 -14.28 -9.53
N PHE A 137 12.55 -13.84 -9.26
CA PHE A 137 11.65 -13.28 -10.27
C PHE A 137 12.23 -12.01 -10.90
N GLU A 138 12.91 -11.15 -10.14
CA GLU A 138 13.63 -9.99 -10.66
C GLU A 138 14.58 -10.36 -11.82
N GLU A 139 15.35 -11.43 -11.63
CA GLU A 139 16.28 -11.94 -12.65
C GLU A 139 15.53 -12.59 -13.82
N ILE A 140 14.39 -13.26 -13.58
CA ILE A 140 13.56 -13.83 -14.64
C ILE A 140 13.05 -12.71 -15.57
N ILE A 141 12.44 -11.67 -15.00
CA ILE A 141 11.78 -10.64 -15.80
C ILE A 141 12.77 -9.72 -16.52
N SER A 142 13.84 -9.30 -15.84
CA SER A 142 14.89 -8.46 -16.44
C SER A 142 15.82 -9.25 -17.39
N GLY A 143 15.95 -10.56 -17.18
CA GLY A 143 16.87 -11.41 -17.92
C GLY A 143 16.27 -12.14 -19.12
N ILE A 144 14.94 -12.11 -19.33
CA ILE A 144 14.27 -12.98 -20.31
C ILE A 144 14.75 -12.80 -21.76
N LEU A 145 15.27 -11.62 -22.11
CA LEU A 145 15.79 -11.30 -23.44
C LEU A 145 17.29 -11.63 -23.59
N LYS A 146 18.00 -11.98 -22.50
CA LYS A 146 19.42 -12.33 -22.53
C LYS A 146 19.64 -13.71 -23.18
N PRO A 147 20.84 -14.00 -23.72
CA PRO A 147 21.17 -15.31 -24.26
C PRO A 147 20.92 -16.43 -23.24
N LYS A 148 20.24 -17.49 -23.69
CA LYS A 148 19.72 -18.58 -22.83
C LYS A 148 20.76 -19.13 -21.85
N LYS A 149 21.99 -19.39 -22.31
CA LYS A 149 23.08 -19.94 -21.47
C LYS A 149 23.44 -18.98 -20.32
N THR A 150 23.60 -17.70 -20.63
CA THR A 150 23.95 -16.66 -19.65
C THR A 150 22.80 -16.43 -18.67
N PHE A 151 21.57 -16.38 -19.18
CA PHE A 151 20.35 -16.23 -18.38
C PHE A 151 20.20 -17.33 -17.34
N PHE A 152 20.24 -18.61 -17.74
CA PHE A 152 20.10 -19.72 -16.79
C PHE A 152 21.27 -19.83 -15.81
N LYS A 153 22.48 -19.40 -16.21
CA LYS A 153 23.62 -19.32 -15.28
C LYS A 153 23.35 -18.29 -14.18
N SER A 154 22.91 -17.09 -14.54
CA SER A 154 22.55 -16.02 -13.60
C SER A 154 21.38 -16.44 -12.68
N LEU A 155 20.32 -17.05 -13.22
CA LEU A 155 19.20 -17.55 -12.42
C LEU A 155 19.62 -18.56 -11.36
N ASN A 156 20.46 -19.54 -11.73
CA ASN A 156 20.95 -20.55 -10.78
C ASN A 156 21.85 -19.92 -9.71
N GLN A 157 22.66 -18.92 -10.07
CA GLN A 157 23.49 -18.18 -9.11
C GLN A 157 22.63 -17.38 -8.13
N LYS A 158 21.64 -16.61 -8.62
CA LYS A 158 20.71 -15.85 -7.77
C LYS A 158 19.94 -16.77 -6.84
N MET A 159 19.41 -17.88 -7.35
CA MET A 159 18.69 -18.86 -6.52
C MET A 159 19.57 -19.42 -5.40
N LYS A 160 20.81 -19.84 -5.71
CA LYS A 160 21.76 -20.32 -4.69
C LYS A 160 22.07 -19.23 -3.67
N TYR A 161 22.32 -18.00 -4.12
CA TYR A 161 22.58 -16.86 -3.26
C TYR A 161 21.40 -16.56 -2.32
N SER A 162 20.17 -16.54 -2.84
CA SER A 162 18.94 -16.32 -2.06
C SER A 162 18.74 -17.37 -0.96
N PHE A 163 19.03 -18.64 -1.21
CA PHE A 163 19.00 -19.67 -0.16
C PHE A 163 20.08 -19.45 0.90
N MET A 164 21.32 -19.19 0.49
CA MET A 164 22.44 -19.00 1.42
C MET A 164 22.25 -17.79 2.32
N ASN A 165 21.76 -16.68 1.78
CA ASN A 165 21.47 -15.48 2.56
C ASN A 165 20.37 -15.66 3.61
N LYS A 166 19.56 -16.73 3.50
CA LYS A 166 18.43 -17.00 4.39
C LYS A 166 18.63 -18.24 5.26
N VAL A 167 19.85 -18.79 5.30
CA VAL A 167 20.16 -20.02 6.06
C VAL A 167 19.73 -19.93 7.53
N PHE A 168 19.88 -18.76 8.15
CA PHE A 168 19.43 -18.55 9.53
C PHE A 168 17.90 -18.62 9.66
N ASP A 169 17.15 -18.06 8.72
CA ASP A 169 15.68 -18.16 8.70
C ASP A 169 15.22 -19.62 8.54
N PHE A 170 15.91 -20.40 7.69
CA PHE A 170 15.65 -21.83 7.57
C PHE A 170 15.91 -22.57 8.89
N ALA A 171 17.02 -22.25 9.57
CA ALA A 171 17.35 -22.86 10.86
C ALA A 171 16.36 -22.48 11.96
N LEU A 172 15.99 -21.19 12.07
CA LEU A 172 15.04 -20.68 13.05
C LEU A 172 13.64 -21.29 12.89
N LEU A 173 13.26 -21.65 11.67
CA LEU A 173 11.96 -22.24 11.36
C LEU A 173 11.98 -23.78 11.31
N ASP A 174 13.12 -24.41 11.60
CA ASP A 174 13.35 -25.85 11.46
C ASP A 174 12.95 -26.39 10.07
N LEU A 175 13.37 -25.67 9.03
CA LEU A 175 13.05 -25.99 7.64
C LEU A 175 14.27 -26.51 6.90
N LYS A 176 14.09 -27.57 6.11
CA LYS A 176 15.12 -28.10 5.22
C LYS A 176 15.04 -27.48 3.84
N ILE A 177 16.17 -26.97 3.35
CA ILE A 177 16.28 -26.43 1.97
C ILE A 177 15.86 -27.48 0.95
N SER A 178 16.28 -28.74 1.12
CA SER A 178 15.97 -29.85 0.20
C SER A 178 14.47 -30.12 0.04
N GLU A 179 13.65 -29.80 1.04
CA GLU A 179 12.20 -29.96 0.98
C GLU A 179 11.51 -28.78 0.30
N LEU A 180 12.04 -27.57 0.48
CA LEU A 180 11.46 -26.34 -0.06
C LEU A 180 11.94 -26.01 -1.48
N GLU A 181 13.17 -26.39 -1.83
CA GLU A 181 13.76 -26.11 -3.13
C GLU A 181 12.91 -26.63 -4.30
N PRO A 182 12.41 -27.89 -4.30
CA PRO A 182 11.55 -28.38 -5.39
C PRO A 182 10.27 -27.56 -5.56
N ILE A 183 9.68 -27.11 -4.45
CA ILE A 183 8.46 -26.30 -4.46
C ILE A 183 8.76 -24.91 -5.04
N ILE A 184 9.83 -24.26 -4.56
CA ILE A 184 10.26 -22.95 -5.09
C ILE A 184 10.59 -23.06 -6.59
N ARG A 185 11.27 -24.13 -7.02
CA ARG A 185 11.56 -24.38 -8.44
C ARG A 185 10.28 -24.51 -9.27
N GLN A 186 9.24 -25.14 -8.76
CA GLN A 186 7.96 -25.23 -9.47
C GLN A 186 7.36 -23.85 -9.75
N HIS A 187 7.36 -22.96 -8.74
CA HIS A 187 6.90 -21.57 -8.91
C HIS A 187 7.75 -20.82 -9.94
N LEU A 188 9.07 -20.89 -9.82
CA LEU A 188 10.01 -20.17 -10.69
C LEU A 188 9.93 -20.65 -12.14
N ASN A 189 9.79 -21.96 -12.37
CA ASN A 189 9.62 -22.50 -13.71
C ASN A 189 8.31 -22.03 -14.33
N ALA A 190 7.21 -22.03 -13.59
CA ALA A 190 5.93 -21.52 -14.07
C ALA A 190 5.99 -20.01 -14.39
N LEU A 191 6.68 -19.22 -13.56
CA LEU A 191 6.94 -17.80 -13.82
C LEU A 191 7.75 -17.62 -15.11
N TYR A 192 8.85 -18.36 -15.29
CA TYR A 192 9.64 -18.31 -16.51
C TYR A 192 8.79 -18.60 -17.77
N PHE A 193 7.98 -19.67 -17.75
CA PHE A 193 7.12 -20.00 -18.89
C PHE A 193 6.06 -18.92 -19.14
N TYR A 194 5.44 -18.39 -18.08
CA TYR A 194 4.47 -17.30 -18.21
C TYR A 194 5.11 -16.05 -18.85
N ILE A 195 6.25 -15.58 -18.34
CA ILE A 195 6.94 -14.41 -18.87
C ILE A 195 7.39 -14.65 -20.31
N LYS A 196 7.94 -15.84 -20.61
CA LYS A 196 8.34 -16.22 -21.97
C LYS A 196 7.17 -16.23 -22.96
N ASN A 197 6.04 -16.83 -22.60
CA ASN A 197 4.85 -16.88 -23.46
C ASN A 197 4.25 -15.49 -23.69
N ASN A 198 4.44 -14.58 -22.73
CA ASN A 198 3.95 -13.21 -22.78
C ASN A 198 5.05 -12.19 -23.15
N LYS A 199 6.08 -12.61 -23.90
CA LYS A 199 7.21 -11.75 -24.29
C LYS A 199 6.83 -10.41 -24.92
N GLY A 200 5.65 -10.30 -25.55
CA GLY A 200 5.15 -9.05 -26.12
C GLY A 200 4.92 -7.93 -25.10
N TYR A 201 4.73 -8.26 -23.81
CA TYR A 201 4.71 -7.24 -22.77
C TYR A 201 6.08 -6.64 -22.51
N TYR A 202 7.16 -7.38 -22.72
CA TYR A 202 8.51 -7.04 -22.25
C TYR A 202 9.47 -6.65 -23.38
N LEU A 203 9.20 -7.12 -24.61
CA LEU A 203 10.09 -6.93 -25.76
C LEU A 203 10.24 -5.43 -26.11
N ASN A 204 11.49 -4.98 -26.20
CA ASN A 204 11.86 -3.59 -26.51
C ASN A 204 11.26 -2.56 -25.55
N LYS A 205 11.09 -2.93 -24.28
CA LYS A 205 10.63 -2.04 -23.23
C LYS A 205 11.65 -1.99 -22.10
N GLU A 206 11.67 -0.86 -21.41
CA GLU A 206 12.43 -0.71 -20.18
C GLU A 206 11.73 -1.49 -19.06
N ILE A 207 12.53 -2.18 -18.25
CA ILE A 207 12.06 -3.00 -17.13
C ILE A 207 12.80 -2.51 -15.89
N LEU A 208 12.07 -1.88 -14.99
CA LEU A 208 12.57 -1.54 -13.65
C LEU A 208 12.06 -2.61 -12.70
N THR A 209 12.95 -3.19 -11.89
CA THR A 209 12.58 -4.12 -10.81
C THR A 209 12.75 -3.44 -9.47
N GLU A 210 11.95 -3.81 -8.47
CA GLU A 210 12.05 -3.26 -7.11
C GLU A 210 11.94 -1.72 -7.08
N HIS A 211 11.07 -1.16 -7.93
CA HIS A 211 10.97 0.29 -8.14
C HIS A 211 10.26 0.95 -6.95
N TYR A 212 11.03 1.64 -6.11
CA TYR A 212 10.49 2.38 -4.98
C TYR A 212 9.96 3.75 -5.39
N MET A 213 8.78 4.09 -4.87
CA MET A 213 8.11 5.36 -5.16
C MET A 213 7.53 5.97 -3.88
N ILE A 214 7.62 7.30 -3.79
CA ILE A 214 6.97 8.13 -2.79
C ILE A 214 6.23 9.23 -3.54
N ASP A 215 5.02 9.53 -3.10
CA ASP A 215 4.24 10.66 -3.58
C ASP A 215 3.50 11.30 -2.41
N ASN A 216 3.97 12.48 -2.00
CA ASN A 216 3.36 13.24 -0.91
C ASN A 216 2.01 13.85 -1.30
N ARG A 217 1.70 14.05 -2.59
CA ARG A 217 0.37 14.54 -3.01
C ARG A 217 -0.70 13.47 -2.86
N LEU A 218 -0.30 12.20 -3.02
CA LEU A 218 -1.14 11.02 -2.77
C LEU A 218 -1.07 10.53 -1.32
N GLY A 219 -0.07 10.98 -0.55
CA GLY A 219 0.23 10.43 0.76
C GLY A 219 0.49 8.93 0.74
N LEU A 220 1.16 8.45 -0.32
CA LEU A 220 1.43 7.04 -0.57
C LEU A 220 2.91 6.81 -0.85
N LYS A 221 3.39 5.64 -0.41
CA LYS A 221 4.71 5.11 -0.75
C LYS A 221 4.69 3.61 -0.92
N GLY A 222 5.62 3.07 -1.68
CA GLY A 222 5.78 1.62 -1.76
C GLY A 222 6.78 1.19 -2.82
N LYS A 223 6.95 -0.12 -2.94
CA LYS A 223 7.91 -0.75 -3.85
C LYS A 223 7.14 -1.63 -4.82
N ILE A 224 7.26 -1.32 -6.10
CA ILE A 224 6.62 -2.07 -7.18
C ILE A 224 7.57 -3.19 -7.61
N ASP A 225 7.11 -4.44 -7.62
CA ASP A 225 7.96 -5.60 -7.97
C ASP A 225 8.58 -5.41 -9.37
N SER A 226 7.78 -4.98 -10.36
CA SER A 226 8.31 -4.54 -11.64
C SER A 226 7.46 -3.47 -12.32
N VAL A 227 8.13 -2.54 -13.01
CA VAL A 227 7.53 -1.53 -13.88
C VAL A 227 8.01 -1.76 -15.30
N ILE A 228 7.05 -1.88 -16.22
CA ILE A 228 7.32 -2.03 -17.66
C ILE A 228 6.97 -0.73 -18.35
N MET A 229 7.92 -0.15 -19.07
CA MET A 229 7.78 1.19 -19.64
C MET A 229 8.26 1.25 -21.08
N ASN A 230 7.57 2.04 -21.90
CA ASN A 230 8.08 2.52 -23.18
C ASN A 230 7.77 4.02 -23.33
N ASP A 231 7.97 4.57 -24.53
CA ASP A 231 7.79 5.99 -24.78
C ASP A 231 6.37 6.49 -24.47
N LYS A 232 5.34 5.63 -24.62
CA LYS A 232 3.93 6.01 -24.51
C LYS A 232 3.25 5.47 -23.25
N ASN A 233 3.61 4.26 -22.83
CA ASN A 233 2.86 3.49 -21.85
C ASN A 233 3.75 3.05 -20.69
N ILE A 234 3.13 2.95 -19.52
CA ILE A 234 3.76 2.43 -18.31
C ILE A 234 2.79 1.49 -17.57
N MET A 235 3.31 0.38 -17.04
CA MET A 235 2.52 -0.67 -16.40
C MET A 235 3.20 -1.16 -15.13
N ALA A 236 2.46 -1.24 -14.04
CA ALA A 236 2.90 -1.94 -12.84
C ALA A 236 2.63 -3.46 -12.95
N ILE A 237 3.57 -4.25 -12.48
CA ILE A 237 3.47 -5.69 -12.28
C ILE A 237 3.71 -5.99 -10.81
N GLU A 238 2.78 -6.72 -10.21
CA GLU A 238 2.85 -7.15 -8.82
C GLU A 238 2.78 -8.69 -8.76
N LEU A 239 3.78 -9.30 -8.13
CA LEU A 239 3.89 -10.73 -7.93
C LEU A 239 3.28 -11.14 -6.59
N LYS A 240 2.57 -12.27 -6.58
CA LYS A 240 2.01 -12.89 -5.40
C LYS A 240 2.34 -14.38 -5.41
N THR A 241 2.91 -14.86 -4.31
CA THR A 241 3.32 -16.27 -4.17
C THR A 241 2.20 -17.19 -3.72
N GLY A 242 1.12 -16.62 -3.16
CA GLY A 242 -0.12 -17.32 -2.91
C GLY A 242 -0.92 -17.62 -4.19
N LYS A 243 -2.05 -18.30 -4.02
CA LYS A 243 -2.99 -18.63 -5.10
C LYS A 243 -3.99 -17.52 -5.33
N SER A 244 -4.49 -17.44 -6.55
CA SER A 244 -5.66 -16.61 -6.87
C SER A 244 -6.94 -17.17 -6.24
N TRP A 245 -8.01 -16.38 -6.22
CA TRP A 245 -9.33 -16.83 -5.76
C TRP A 245 -10.21 -17.17 -6.95
N ASN A 246 -10.47 -18.45 -7.21
CA ASN A 246 -11.24 -18.91 -8.38
C ASN A 246 -10.73 -18.30 -9.70
N ARG A 247 -9.40 -18.19 -9.86
CA ARG A 247 -8.75 -17.54 -11.01
C ARG A 247 -9.14 -16.05 -11.20
N LYS A 248 -9.50 -15.38 -10.11
CA LYS A 248 -9.69 -13.93 -10.03
C LYS A 248 -8.70 -13.31 -9.04
N ALA A 249 -8.39 -12.04 -9.26
CA ALA A 249 -7.58 -11.25 -8.34
C ALA A 249 -8.31 -11.12 -6.99
N LYS A 250 -7.55 -11.24 -5.90
CA LYS A 250 -8.05 -10.92 -4.56
C LYS A 250 -8.17 -9.40 -4.43
N SER A 251 -9.23 -8.90 -3.79
CA SER A 251 -9.51 -7.46 -3.66
C SER A 251 -8.30 -6.67 -3.15
N GLY A 252 -7.73 -7.05 -2.00
CA GLY A 252 -6.56 -6.37 -1.43
C GLY A 252 -5.34 -6.39 -2.36
N HIS A 253 -5.15 -7.44 -3.16
CA HIS A 253 -4.04 -7.47 -4.14
C HIS A 253 -4.32 -6.52 -5.31
N ALA A 254 -5.57 -6.43 -5.77
CA ALA A 254 -5.99 -5.50 -6.82
C ALA A 254 -5.77 -4.05 -6.40
N PHE A 255 -6.19 -3.68 -5.18
CA PHE A 255 -6.00 -2.34 -4.63
C PHE A 255 -4.52 -1.95 -4.53
N GLN A 256 -3.65 -2.88 -4.13
CA GLN A 256 -2.21 -2.62 -4.12
C GLN A 256 -1.66 -2.30 -5.51
N ALA A 257 -2.01 -3.10 -6.52
CA ALA A 257 -1.57 -2.87 -7.90
C ALA A 257 -2.12 -1.56 -8.49
N GLN A 258 -3.37 -1.21 -8.15
CA GLN A 258 -4.01 0.06 -8.53
C GLN A 258 -3.33 1.26 -7.85
N ALA A 259 -3.02 1.17 -6.55
CA ALA A 259 -2.29 2.21 -5.83
C ALA A 259 -0.89 2.46 -6.42
N TYR A 260 -0.17 1.41 -6.80
CA TYR A 260 1.09 1.55 -7.53
C TYR A 260 0.92 2.21 -8.90
N SER A 261 -0.16 1.89 -9.61
CA SER A 261 -0.49 2.54 -10.88
C SER A 261 -0.79 4.03 -10.68
N MET A 262 -1.41 4.44 -9.56
CA MET A 262 -1.59 5.86 -9.21
C MET A 262 -0.28 6.59 -8.94
N LEU A 263 0.67 5.94 -8.24
CA LEU A 263 2.02 6.49 -8.05
C LEU A 263 2.72 6.73 -9.41
N LEU A 264 2.61 5.77 -10.33
CA LEU A 264 3.16 5.91 -11.68
C LEU A 264 2.46 7.03 -12.47
N GLU A 265 1.13 7.12 -12.40
CA GLU A 265 0.33 8.14 -13.10
C GLU A 265 0.69 9.56 -12.63
N ASN A 266 0.95 9.74 -11.33
CA ASN A 266 1.27 11.05 -10.82
C ASN A 266 2.73 11.47 -11.08
N LYS A 267 3.66 10.50 -11.15
CA LYS A 267 5.08 10.76 -11.46
C LYS A 267 5.31 10.98 -12.96
N TYR A 268 4.75 10.12 -13.81
CA TYR A 268 5.00 10.11 -15.26
C TYR A 268 3.80 10.69 -16.02
N LYS A 269 3.58 11.99 -15.87
CA LYS A 269 2.44 12.71 -16.46
C LYS A 269 2.43 12.70 -18.00
N ASP A 270 3.57 12.44 -18.62
CA ASP A 270 3.77 12.32 -20.07
C ASP A 270 3.41 10.92 -20.63
N LYS A 271 3.17 9.93 -19.75
CA LYS A 271 2.90 8.55 -20.14
C LYS A 271 1.50 8.13 -19.74
N GLN A 272 0.90 7.29 -20.59
CA GLN A 272 -0.36 6.63 -20.27
C GLN A 272 -0.11 5.43 -19.36
N VAL A 273 -0.68 5.46 -18.16
CA VAL A 273 -0.70 4.28 -17.29
C VAL A 273 -1.73 3.29 -17.80
N VAL A 274 -1.29 2.07 -18.07
CA VAL A 274 -2.17 0.97 -18.47
C VAL A 274 -2.49 0.08 -17.28
N ALA A 275 -3.63 -0.62 -17.37
CA ALA A 275 -4.11 -1.57 -16.35
C ALA A 275 -2.98 -2.51 -15.84
N PRO A 276 -2.74 -2.57 -14.52
CA PRO A 276 -1.63 -3.34 -13.98
C PRO A 276 -1.91 -4.85 -14.04
N ILE A 277 -0.83 -5.63 -13.93
CA ILE A 277 -0.89 -7.10 -13.95
C ILE A 277 -0.52 -7.66 -12.58
N LEU A 278 -1.39 -8.49 -12.03
CA LEU A 278 -1.11 -9.35 -10.88
C LEU A 278 -0.68 -10.73 -11.34
N ILE A 279 0.48 -11.22 -10.91
CA ILE A 279 0.98 -12.56 -11.24
C ILE A 279 0.87 -13.45 -9.99
N TYR A 280 0.14 -14.56 -10.07
CA TYR A 280 0.00 -15.51 -8.97
C TYR A 280 0.85 -16.77 -9.19
N SER A 281 2.08 -16.80 -8.68
CA SER A 281 2.96 -17.98 -8.86
C SER A 281 2.46 -19.22 -8.11
N GLY A 282 1.62 -19.06 -7.08
CA GLY A 282 0.97 -20.17 -6.38
C GLY A 282 0.00 -20.98 -7.23
N ASP A 283 -0.44 -20.44 -8.37
CA ASP A 283 -1.26 -21.15 -9.35
C ASP A 283 -0.43 -22.14 -10.19
N SER A 284 0.90 -22.15 -10.04
CA SER A 284 1.81 -23.12 -10.66
C SER A 284 1.41 -24.58 -10.42
N LYS A 285 0.78 -24.89 -9.28
CA LYS A 285 0.28 -26.24 -8.96
C LYS A 285 -0.77 -26.77 -9.93
N PHE A 286 -1.42 -25.90 -10.70
CA PHE A 286 -2.45 -26.28 -11.68
C PHE A 286 -1.85 -26.66 -13.03
N TYR A 287 -0.52 -26.53 -13.17
CA TYR A 287 0.18 -26.76 -14.42
C TYR A 287 1.21 -27.89 -14.23
N ASP A 288 1.04 -28.95 -15.00
CA ASP A 288 2.12 -29.87 -15.35
C ASP A 288 3.00 -29.25 -16.43
N LEU A 289 4.19 -28.80 -16.02
CA LEU A 289 5.17 -28.17 -16.90
C LEU A 289 5.81 -29.17 -17.90
N LYS A 290 5.60 -30.48 -17.73
CA LYS A 290 6.09 -31.50 -18.68
C LYS A 290 5.26 -31.56 -19.95
N ILE A 291 4.00 -31.10 -19.91
CA ILE A 291 3.02 -31.25 -21.01
C ILE A 291 3.01 -30.01 -21.93
N ASN A 292 3.96 -29.08 -21.79
CA ASN A 292 4.10 -27.86 -22.61
C ASN A 292 2.78 -27.09 -22.80
N GLN A 293 2.03 -26.94 -21.70
CA GLN A 293 0.75 -26.25 -21.67
C GLN A 293 0.90 -24.73 -21.51
N ASP A 294 -0.10 -23.97 -21.96
CA ASP A 294 -0.13 -22.53 -21.78
C ASP A 294 -0.35 -22.17 -20.30
N VAL A 295 0.66 -21.57 -19.68
CA VAL A 295 0.68 -21.22 -18.26
C VAL A 295 0.03 -19.85 -18.07
N LYS A 296 -1.10 -19.79 -17.38
CA LYS A 296 -1.84 -18.54 -17.10
C LYS A 296 -1.72 -18.16 -15.62
N LEU A 297 -0.77 -17.27 -15.30
CA LEU A 297 -0.57 -16.76 -13.94
C LEU A 297 -1.01 -15.30 -13.76
N GLY A 298 -0.98 -14.52 -14.85
CA GLY A 298 -1.26 -13.10 -14.84
C GLY A 298 -2.74 -12.77 -14.95
N MET A 299 -3.16 -11.75 -14.19
CA MET A 299 -4.50 -11.19 -14.18
C MET A 299 -4.40 -9.69 -14.36
N ARG A 300 -5.11 -9.16 -15.36
CA ARG A 300 -5.26 -7.71 -15.50
C ARG A 300 -6.26 -7.21 -14.46
N VAL A 301 -5.89 -6.12 -13.80
CA VAL A 301 -6.74 -5.45 -12.82
C VAL A 301 -7.29 -4.18 -13.47
N GLU A 302 -8.58 -3.94 -13.30
CA GLU A 302 -9.22 -2.71 -13.78
C GLU A 302 -8.56 -1.47 -13.16
N TYR A 303 -8.40 -0.42 -13.95
CA TYR A 303 -7.75 0.81 -13.52
C TYR A 303 -8.50 2.02 -14.08
N ASP A 304 -9.66 2.28 -13.50
CA ASP A 304 -10.57 3.37 -13.82
C ASP A 304 -10.76 4.34 -12.64
N TYR A 305 -11.56 5.38 -12.83
CA TYR A 305 -11.83 6.38 -11.79
C TYR A 305 -12.43 5.78 -10.51
N SER A 306 -13.31 4.79 -10.65
CA SER A 306 -13.94 4.09 -9.53
C SER A 306 -12.89 3.38 -8.66
N SER A 307 -11.98 2.64 -9.29
CA SER A 307 -10.89 1.94 -8.61
C SER A 307 -9.91 2.90 -7.92
N LYS A 308 -9.54 4.01 -8.56
CA LYS A 308 -8.69 5.05 -7.97
C LYS A 308 -9.36 5.69 -6.76
N SER A 309 -10.64 6.03 -6.87
CA SER A 309 -11.43 6.61 -5.79
C SER A 309 -11.53 5.66 -4.60
N HIS A 310 -11.71 4.36 -4.85
CA HIS A 310 -11.74 3.34 -3.80
C HIS A 310 -10.40 3.27 -3.02
N VAL A 311 -9.26 3.23 -3.72
CA VAL A 311 -7.93 3.24 -3.09
C VAL A 311 -7.76 4.47 -2.19
N LEU A 312 -8.17 5.65 -2.66
CA LEU A 312 -8.02 6.89 -1.90
C LEU A 312 -9.01 7.01 -0.73
N ASN A 313 -10.25 6.55 -0.88
CA ASN A 313 -11.18 6.45 0.25
C ASN A 313 -10.64 5.51 1.33
N LEU A 314 -10.10 4.35 0.94
CA LEU A 314 -9.48 3.40 1.88
C LEU A 314 -8.29 4.03 2.61
N ARG A 315 -7.45 4.79 1.90
CA ARG A 315 -6.34 5.54 2.50
C ARG A 315 -6.82 6.63 3.44
N ASN A 316 -7.79 7.45 3.03
CA ASN A 316 -8.34 8.53 3.86
C ASN A 316 -9.03 7.97 5.11
N ARG A 317 -9.70 6.81 4.99
CA ARG A 317 -10.25 6.06 6.11
C ARG A 317 -9.15 5.66 7.09
N LEU A 318 -8.05 5.06 6.61
CA LEU A 318 -6.91 4.67 7.45
C LEU A 318 -6.37 5.87 8.23
N ILE A 319 -6.15 7.01 7.56
CA ILE A 319 -5.67 8.23 8.21
C ILE A 319 -6.65 8.72 9.28
N SER A 320 -7.94 8.73 8.98
CA SER A 320 -8.96 9.13 9.94
C SER A 320 -8.98 8.23 11.17
N ARG A 321 -8.81 6.91 10.99
CA ARG A 321 -8.66 5.96 12.09
C ARG A 321 -7.39 6.19 12.90
N ASP A 322 -6.27 6.55 12.27
CA ASP A 322 -5.00 6.87 12.95
C ASP A 322 -5.18 8.12 13.82
N ILE A 323 -5.71 9.23 13.26
CA ILE A 323 -5.90 10.53 13.94
C ILE A 323 -6.89 10.45 15.10
N LEU A 324 -8.07 9.89 14.86
CA LEU A 324 -9.13 9.80 15.86
C LEU A 324 -8.89 8.67 16.86
N PHE A 325 -8.02 7.72 16.52
CA PHE A 325 -7.79 6.48 17.27
C PHE A 325 -9.10 5.74 17.62
N ASN A 326 -10.11 5.88 16.77
CA ASN A 326 -11.43 5.30 16.93
C ASN A 326 -11.63 4.22 15.86
N TYR A 327 -11.38 2.97 16.23
CA TYR A 327 -11.51 1.82 15.33
C TYR A 327 -12.92 1.27 15.35
N ASP A 328 -13.37 0.72 14.22
CA ASP A 328 -14.66 0.04 14.18
C ASP A 328 -14.60 -1.24 15.03
N TYR A 329 -15.14 -1.17 16.24
CA TYR A 329 -15.21 -2.29 17.18
C TYR A 329 -16.47 -3.12 17.02
N ASP A 330 -17.55 -2.51 16.52
CA ASP A 330 -18.90 -3.06 16.53
C ASP A 330 -19.54 -2.93 15.14
N SER A 331 -19.70 -4.07 14.44
CA SER A 331 -21.03 -4.53 14.00
C SER A 331 -21.04 -5.56 12.86
N MET A 332 -20.01 -5.71 12.01
CA MET A 332 -20.09 -6.70 10.90
C MET A 332 -18.77 -7.38 10.47
N MET A 333 -17.61 -6.95 10.98
CA MET A 333 -16.30 -7.45 10.49
C MET A 333 -15.70 -8.62 11.29
N HIS A 334 -16.38 -9.16 12.31
CA HIS A 334 -15.88 -10.33 13.05
C HIS A 334 -15.79 -11.62 12.21
N LEU A 335 -16.42 -11.65 11.04
CA LEU A 335 -16.44 -12.81 10.13
C LEU A 335 -15.05 -13.25 9.62
N LYS A 336 -14.02 -12.40 9.76
CA LYS A 336 -12.64 -12.71 9.34
C LYS A 336 -11.68 -12.94 10.52
N CYS A 337 -12.16 -12.85 11.77
CA CYS A 337 -11.31 -13.02 12.96
C CYS A 337 -10.73 -14.43 13.08
N ASP A 338 -11.44 -15.44 12.57
CA ASP A 338 -11.01 -16.84 12.53
C ASP A 338 -9.70 -17.04 11.74
N LYS A 339 -9.39 -16.11 10.82
CA LYS A 339 -8.22 -16.13 9.94
C LYS A 339 -7.22 -15.01 10.27
N CYS A 340 -7.40 -14.29 11.38
CA CYS A 340 -6.54 -13.19 11.79
C CYS A 340 -5.34 -13.72 12.58
N PHE A 341 -4.13 -13.42 12.13
CA PHE A 341 -2.89 -13.78 12.83
C PHE A 341 -2.67 -12.97 14.11
N ASP A 342 -3.29 -11.79 14.23
CA ASP A 342 -3.17 -10.88 15.38
C ASP A 342 -4.31 -11.03 16.39
N TYR A 343 -5.07 -12.13 16.35
CA TYR A 343 -6.23 -12.33 17.22
C TYR A 343 -5.86 -12.21 18.70
N THR A 344 -4.74 -12.80 19.13
CA THR A 344 -4.27 -12.74 20.53
C THR A 344 -3.99 -11.31 20.98
N SER A 345 -3.21 -10.56 20.19
CA SER A 345 -2.94 -9.13 20.45
C SER A 345 -4.24 -8.33 20.45
N CYS A 346 -5.13 -8.60 19.49
CA CYS A 346 -6.43 -7.94 19.38
C CYS A 346 -7.31 -8.17 20.61
N HIS A 347 -7.37 -9.40 21.12
CA HIS A 347 -8.14 -9.75 22.31
C HIS A 347 -7.58 -9.05 23.55
N CYS A 348 -6.26 -9.12 23.75
CA CYS A 348 -5.58 -8.49 24.87
C CYS A 348 -5.78 -6.97 24.88
N VAL A 349 -5.61 -6.30 23.74
CA VAL A 349 -5.66 -4.83 23.67
C VAL A 349 -7.10 -4.29 23.69
N ASN A 350 -8.07 -5.02 23.13
CA ASN A 350 -9.41 -4.50 22.85
C ASN A 350 -10.53 -5.13 23.69
N ASN A 351 -10.21 -6.01 24.65
CA ASN A 351 -11.15 -6.54 25.64
C ASN A 351 -12.44 -7.14 25.03
N LEU A 352 -12.31 -7.94 23.96
CA LEU A 352 -13.44 -8.51 23.22
C LEU A 352 -14.10 -9.66 24.03
N GLU A 353 -15.41 -9.58 24.28
CA GLU A 353 -16.17 -10.65 24.95
C GLU A 353 -16.54 -11.75 23.95
N ASN A 354 -15.80 -12.87 23.96
CA ASN A 354 -16.19 -14.25 23.59
C ASN A 354 -14.98 -15.02 23.05
N ILE A 355 -14.38 -15.89 23.88
CA ILE A 355 -13.38 -16.86 23.43
C ILE A 355 -13.93 -18.26 23.67
N SER A 356 -14.46 -18.89 22.62
CA SER A 356 -14.51 -20.35 22.60
C SER A 356 -13.68 -20.80 21.42
N LYS A 357 -12.63 -21.59 21.71
CA LYS A 357 -11.72 -22.28 20.77
C LYS A 357 -10.48 -21.48 20.35
N MET A 358 -9.40 -21.52 21.16
CA MET A 358 -8.00 -21.68 20.73
C MET A 358 -7.04 -21.64 21.93
N ASN A 359 -5.93 -22.38 21.86
CA ASN A 359 -4.87 -22.38 22.87
C ASN A 359 -3.87 -21.24 22.61
N PHE A 360 -3.61 -20.42 23.62
CA PHE A 360 -2.71 -19.26 23.56
C PHE A 360 -1.26 -19.61 23.95
N SER A 361 -0.30 -18.73 23.62
CA SER A 361 1.09 -18.88 24.06
C SER A 361 1.29 -18.33 25.48
N ASN A 362 2.15 -18.99 26.27
CA ASN A 362 2.35 -18.72 27.71
C ASN A 362 3.07 -17.38 28.01
N LEU A 363 3.46 -16.60 26.99
CA LEU A 363 4.23 -15.36 27.15
C LEU A 363 3.38 -14.09 27.00
N LEU A 364 2.10 -14.22 26.67
CA LEU A 364 1.16 -13.11 26.59
C LEU A 364 0.19 -13.23 27.76
N ILE A 365 -0.14 -12.09 28.37
CA ILE A 365 -1.13 -11.98 29.44
C ILE A 365 -2.38 -12.77 28.99
N GLU A 366 -2.61 -13.92 29.64
CA GLU A 366 -3.63 -14.88 29.21
C GLU A 366 -5.04 -14.28 29.24
N ASP A 367 -5.24 -13.19 29.98
CA ASP A 367 -6.52 -12.50 30.10
C ASP A 367 -6.34 -11.04 30.57
N TYR A 368 -6.70 -10.07 29.72
CA TYR A 368 -6.71 -8.64 30.06
C TYR A 368 -7.57 -8.35 31.31
N LYS A 369 -8.61 -9.17 31.57
CA LYS A 369 -9.47 -9.03 32.75
C LYS A 369 -8.73 -9.32 34.07
N LYS A 370 -7.62 -10.08 34.03
CA LYS A 370 -6.79 -10.37 35.20
C LYS A 370 -5.84 -9.23 35.57
N LEU A 371 -5.66 -8.24 34.69
CA LEU A 371 -4.83 -7.07 34.98
C LEU A 371 -5.53 -6.15 36.00
N SER A 372 -4.75 -5.64 36.94
CA SER A 372 -5.19 -4.59 37.86
C SER A 372 -5.45 -3.28 37.11
N GLU A 373 -6.26 -2.39 37.70
CA GLU A 373 -6.50 -1.05 37.13
C GLU A 373 -5.22 -0.23 37.00
N ILE A 374 -4.22 -0.48 37.85
CA ILE A 374 -2.89 0.15 37.77
C ILE A 374 -2.17 -0.31 36.50
N GLU A 375 -2.16 -1.61 36.21
CA GLU A 375 -1.51 -2.17 35.02
C GLU A 375 -2.22 -1.72 33.73
N LYS A 376 -3.56 -1.71 33.73
CA LYS A 376 -4.35 -1.18 32.60
C LYS A 376 -4.07 0.31 32.40
N GLY A 377 -4.01 1.09 33.48
CA GLY A 377 -3.68 2.51 33.46
C GLY A 377 -2.26 2.78 32.96
N PHE A 378 -1.29 1.95 33.35
CA PHE A 378 0.08 1.98 32.84
C PHE A 378 0.11 1.72 31.33
N PHE A 379 -0.49 0.61 30.88
CA PHE A 379 -0.53 0.25 29.46
C PHE A 379 -1.18 1.35 28.62
N LYS A 380 -2.36 1.84 29.03
CA LYS A 380 -3.09 2.90 28.31
C LYS A 380 -2.21 4.15 28.16
N ARG A 381 -1.57 4.58 29.23
CA ARG A 381 -0.71 5.78 29.24
C ARG A 381 0.48 5.64 28.30
N PHE A 382 1.24 4.54 28.40
CA PHE A 382 2.40 4.33 27.54
C PHE A 382 2.00 4.12 26.07
N ASN A 383 0.92 3.41 25.82
CA ASN A 383 0.40 3.25 24.47
C ASN A 383 -0.02 4.59 23.84
N THR A 384 -0.63 5.49 24.62
CA THR A 384 -0.93 6.87 24.21
C THR A 384 0.37 7.62 23.86
N TYR A 385 1.33 7.70 24.78
CA TYR A 385 2.58 8.43 24.55
C TYR A 385 3.38 7.92 23.35
N LEU A 386 3.50 6.60 23.20
CA LEU A 386 4.20 6.00 22.05
C LEU A 386 3.45 6.26 20.73
N THR A 387 2.12 6.36 20.77
CA THR A 387 1.32 6.70 19.59
C THR A 387 1.50 8.17 19.19
N GLU A 388 1.51 9.08 20.16
CA GLU A 388 1.77 10.51 19.95
C GLU A 388 3.19 10.75 19.40
N GLU A 389 4.20 10.10 19.99
CA GLU A 389 5.59 10.17 19.54
C GLU A 389 5.74 9.63 18.11
N SER A 390 5.20 8.43 17.84
CA SER A 390 5.22 7.83 16.50
C SER A 390 4.55 8.73 15.45
N SER A 391 3.47 9.41 15.83
CA SER A 391 2.74 10.33 14.96
C SER A 391 3.53 11.60 14.66
N THR A 392 4.24 12.12 15.66
CA THR A 392 5.16 13.26 15.49
C THR A 392 6.26 12.92 14.49
N ILE A 393 6.83 11.72 14.57
CA ILE A 393 7.85 11.25 13.62
C ILE A 393 7.26 11.15 12.20
N LYS A 394 6.05 10.59 12.06
CA LYS A 394 5.38 10.50 10.74
C LYS A 394 5.16 11.89 10.13
N LEU A 395 4.72 12.87 10.92
CA LEU A 395 4.53 14.24 10.47
C LEU A 395 5.84 14.88 10.01
N GLN A 396 6.92 14.75 10.79
CA GLN A 396 8.24 15.29 10.43
C GLN A 396 8.80 14.67 9.14
N ILE A 397 8.57 13.37 8.91
CA ILE A 397 8.93 12.73 7.64
C ILE A 397 8.12 13.34 6.49
N GLY A 398 6.83 13.60 6.70
CA GLY A 398 5.97 14.26 5.71
C GLY A 398 6.42 15.67 5.36
N GLU A 399 6.69 16.50 6.37
CA GLU A 399 7.19 17.88 6.24
C GLU A 399 8.48 17.96 5.42
N PHE A 400 9.37 16.96 5.57
CA PHE A 400 10.57 16.89 4.75
C PHE A 400 10.24 16.93 3.25
N PHE A 401 9.18 16.25 2.80
CA PHE A 401 8.79 16.20 1.38
C PHE A 401 8.10 17.46 0.87
N GLU A 402 7.59 18.33 1.74
CA GLU A 402 6.98 19.61 1.34
C GLU A 402 8.00 20.69 1.05
N LYS A 403 9.11 20.68 1.79
CA LYS A 403 10.16 21.68 1.67
C LYS A 403 10.86 21.59 0.32
N ASN A 404 11.26 22.74 -0.24
CA ASN A 404 12.11 22.75 -1.43
C ASN A 404 13.56 22.39 -1.06
N THR A 405 14.42 22.19 -2.07
CA THR A 405 15.81 21.80 -1.86
C THR A 405 16.57 22.82 -1.00
N ASP A 406 16.42 24.11 -1.28
CA ASP A 406 17.12 25.19 -0.57
C ASP A 406 16.77 25.22 0.92
N GLU A 407 15.48 25.10 1.25
CA GLU A 407 15.00 25.00 2.64
C GLU A 407 15.60 23.79 3.35
N ARG A 408 15.66 22.63 2.69
CA ARG A 408 16.24 21.43 3.28
C ARG A 408 17.75 21.56 3.50
N ILE A 409 18.46 22.26 2.60
CA ILE A 409 19.90 22.56 2.75
C ILE A 409 20.12 23.48 3.95
N LEU A 410 19.34 24.56 4.05
CA LEU A 410 19.42 25.52 5.16
C LEU A 410 19.16 24.86 6.52
N GLU A 411 18.30 23.83 6.57
CA GLU A 411 18.04 23.03 7.78
C GLU A 411 19.10 21.96 8.07
N GLY A 412 20.13 21.81 7.23
CA GLY A 412 21.14 20.76 7.35
C GLY A 412 20.59 19.35 7.09
N ARG A 413 19.44 19.24 6.41
CA ARG A 413 18.74 17.98 6.09
C ARG A 413 18.97 17.52 4.65
N CYS A 414 19.61 18.33 3.82
CA CYS A 414 19.97 18.02 2.44
C CYS A 414 21.38 18.53 2.14
N VAL A 415 22.08 17.82 1.26
CA VAL A 415 23.36 18.22 0.70
C VAL A 415 23.21 18.11 -0.81
N GLU A 416 23.58 19.18 -1.52
CA GLU A 416 23.73 19.17 -2.97
C GLU A 416 25.18 18.81 -3.31
N ILE A 417 25.35 17.90 -4.26
CA ILE A 417 26.67 17.46 -4.74
C ILE A 417 26.77 17.93 -6.18
N ASP A 418 27.50 19.02 -6.39
CA ASP A 418 27.64 19.65 -7.72
C ASP A 418 28.46 18.80 -8.69
N ASP A 419 29.38 17.97 -8.17
CA ASP A 419 30.18 17.03 -8.95
C ASP A 419 30.44 15.72 -8.18
N ILE A 420 30.18 14.58 -8.81
CA ILE A 420 30.68 13.28 -8.35
C ILE A 420 32.08 13.12 -8.94
N VAL A 421 33.11 13.45 -8.16
CA VAL A 421 34.54 13.31 -8.56
C VAL A 421 34.94 11.85 -8.67
#